data_AF-A0A8S9NU35-F1
#
_entry.id   AF-A0A8S9NU35-F1
#
_cell.length_a   1.000
_cell.length_b   1.000
_cell.length_c   1.000
_cell.angle_alpha   90.00
_cell.angle_beta   90.00
_cell.angle_gamma   90.00
#
_symmetry.space_group_name_H-M   'P 1'
#
loop_
_entity.id
_entity.type
_entity.pdbx_description
1 polymer ?
#
loop_
_entity_poly.entity_id
_entity_poly.type
_entity_poly.pdbx_seq_one_letter_code
_entity_poly.pdbx_strand_id
1 'polypeptide(L)'
;MHAMWKPRKFKSIYLMATLYVFTLTLPSASAVYWAFGDQLLNHSNAFSLLPKTSFRDAAVILMLIHQFITFGFACTPLYFVWEKAIGMHHTKSICLRAIVRLPVVVPIWFLAIIFPFFGPINSAVGALLVSFTVYIIPALAHMLTYRTASARRNAAEKPPFFLPSWSGVYVINAFVVVWVLVLGFGFGGWASMTNFIRQIDTFGLFAKCYQCKSPIPPPPTPATGNHHRR
;
A
#
# COMPACT_ATOMS: atom_id res chain seq x y z
N MET A 1 13.99 -21.72 -8.18
CA MET A 1 12.55 -21.42 -8.02
C MET A 1 11.83 -22.69 -7.59
N HIS A 2 11.63 -22.91 -6.28
CA HIS A 2 10.96 -24.10 -5.72
C HIS A 2 9.58 -23.81 -5.09
N ALA A 3 9.02 -22.62 -5.31
CA ALA A 3 7.78 -22.21 -4.63
C ALA A 3 6.51 -22.87 -5.20
N MET A 4 6.58 -23.50 -6.38
CA MET A 4 5.43 -24.16 -7.01
C MET A 4 5.78 -25.52 -7.57
N TRP A 5 5.36 -26.57 -6.88
CA TRP A 5 5.53 -27.96 -7.29
C TRP A 5 4.72 -28.33 -8.56
N LYS A 6 3.59 -27.66 -8.82
CA LYS A 6 2.74 -27.87 -10.02
C LYS A 6 2.33 -26.54 -10.66
N PRO A 7 3.18 -25.94 -11.53
CA PRO A 7 2.92 -24.65 -12.16
C PRO A 7 1.60 -24.57 -12.94
N ARG A 8 1.19 -25.66 -13.59
CA ARG A 8 -0.06 -25.72 -14.40
C ARG A 8 -1.34 -25.44 -13.60
N LYS A 9 -1.33 -25.62 -12.27
CA LYS A 9 -2.50 -25.37 -11.41
C LYS A 9 -2.57 -23.93 -10.88
N PHE A 10 -1.59 -23.07 -11.21
CA PHE A 10 -1.51 -21.72 -10.65
C PHE A 10 -2.79 -20.93 -10.80
N LYS A 11 -3.42 -20.93 -11.98
CA LYS A 11 -4.63 -20.16 -12.26
C LYS A 11 -5.77 -20.47 -11.30
N SER A 12 -6.04 -21.75 -11.08
CA SER A 12 -7.12 -22.19 -10.19
C SER A 12 -6.81 -21.86 -8.74
N ILE A 13 -5.56 -22.04 -8.31
CA ILE A 13 -5.14 -21.72 -6.94
C ILE A 13 -5.17 -20.21 -6.71
N TYR A 14 -4.71 -19.42 -7.68
CA TYR A 14 -4.75 -17.97 -7.63
C TYR A 14 -6.19 -17.46 -7.53
N LEU A 15 -7.10 -17.96 -8.39
CA LEU A 15 -8.51 -17.60 -8.33
C LEU A 15 -9.14 -17.98 -6.98
N MET A 16 -8.89 -19.19 -6.49
CA MET A 16 -9.40 -19.64 -5.19
C MET A 16 -8.85 -18.80 -4.03
N ALA A 17 -7.56 -18.44 -4.08
CA ALA A 17 -6.94 -17.57 -3.08
C ALA A 17 -7.55 -16.15 -3.13
N THR A 18 -7.78 -15.60 -4.32
CA THR A 18 -8.46 -14.30 -4.47
C THR A 18 -9.87 -14.33 -3.89
N LEU A 19 -10.65 -15.37 -4.20
CA LEU A 19 -12.00 -15.55 -3.66
C LEU A 19 -11.98 -15.67 -2.13
N TYR A 20 -11.04 -16.45 -1.58
CA TYR A 20 -10.85 -16.57 -0.14
C TYR A 20 -10.48 -15.23 0.53
N VAL A 21 -9.61 -14.43 -0.09
CA VAL A 21 -9.28 -13.09 0.42
C VAL A 21 -10.53 -12.22 0.44
N PHE A 22 -11.38 -12.28 -0.58
CA PHE A 22 -12.64 -11.54 -0.60
C PHE A 22 -13.62 -11.96 0.49
N THR A 23 -13.69 -13.24 0.84
CA THR A 23 -14.56 -13.68 1.95
C THR A 23 -14.07 -13.18 3.31
N LEU A 24 -12.78 -12.89 3.47
CA LEU A 24 -12.24 -12.30 4.69
C LEU A 24 -12.40 -10.77 4.72
N THR A 25 -12.17 -10.08 3.61
CA THR A 25 -12.11 -8.61 3.57
C THR A 25 -13.45 -7.95 3.34
N LEU A 26 -14.32 -8.50 2.48
CA LEU A 26 -15.59 -7.86 2.16
C LEU A 26 -16.54 -7.80 3.36
N PRO A 27 -16.80 -8.88 4.12
CA PRO A 27 -17.75 -8.80 5.23
C PRO A 27 -17.29 -7.84 6.33
N SER A 28 -15.99 -7.84 6.64
CA SER A 28 -15.42 -6.95 7.66
C SER A 28 -15.46 -5.49 7.22
N ALA A 29 -15.07 -5.18 5.98
CA ALA A 29 -15.15 -3.83 5.42
C ALA A 29 -16.60 -3.32 5.35
N SER A 30 -17.53 -4.16 4.87
CA SER A 30 -18.95 -3.82 4.79
C SER A 30 -19.56 -3.54 6.16
N ALA A 31 -19.26 -4.36 7.18
CA ALA A 31 -19.77 -4.15 8.54
C ALA A 31 -19.25 -2.85 9.17
N VAL A 32 -17.96 -2.55 9.02
CA VAL A 32 -17.36 -1.33 9.54
C VAL A 32 -17.87 -0.09 8.80
N TYR A 33 -18.02 -0.18 7.46
CA TYR A 33 -18.61 0.90 6.67
C TYR A 33 -20.07 1.15 7.04
N TRP A 34 -20.86 0.10 7.26
CA TRP A 34 -22.26 0.23 7.70
C TRP A 34 -22.38 0.92 9.06
N ALA A 35 -21.43 0.67 9.97
CA ALA A 35 -21.45 1.23 11.32
C ALA A 35 -20.98 2.70 11.40
N PHE A 36 -19.96 3.08 10.61
CA PHE A 36 -19.28 4.38 10.78
C PHE A 36 -19.34 5.29 9.54
N GLY A 37 -19.74 4.76 8.38
CA GLY A 37 -19.90 5.51 7.13
C GLY A 37 -18.69 6.41 6.80
N ASP A 38 -18.99 7.68 6.53
CA ASP A 38 -18.01 8.67 6.07
C ASP A 38 -16.93 9.03 7.09
N GLN A 39 -17.08 8.66 8.37
CA GLN A 39 -16.04 8.87 9.37
C GLN A 39 -14.73 8.15 9.00
N LEU A 40 -14.84 7.03 8.28
CA LEU A 40 -13.68 6.25 7.80
C LEU A 40 -12.85 6.99 6.75
N LEU A 41 -13.41 8.00 6.07
CA LEU A 41 -12.67 8.83 5.11
C LEU A 41 -11.60 9.68 5.82
N ASN A 42 -11.90 10.13 7.04
CA ASN A 42 -11.01 10.95 7.85
C ASN A 42 -10.20 10.14 8.87
N HIS A 43 -10.62 8.89 9.15
CA HIS A 43 -9.95 7.96 10.04
C HIS A 43 -9.47 6.72 9.30
N SER A 44 -8.26 6.77 8.75
CA SER A 44 -7.65 5.67 7.99
C SER A 44 -7.46 4.37 8.79
N ASN A 45 -7.46 4.45 10.12
CA ASN A 45 -7.45 3.27 11.00
C ASN A 45 -8.84 3.07 11.63
N ALA A 46 -9.56 2.03 11.22
CA ALA A 46 -10.89 1.71 11.73
C ALA A 46 -10.92 1.42 13.24
N PHE A 47 -9.83 0.88 13.82
CA PHE A 47 -9.74 0.63 15.27
C PHE A 47 -9.82 1.91 16.12
N SER A 48 -9.61 3.09 15.51
CA SER A 48 -9.76 4.37 16.22
C SER A 48 -11.22 4.72 16.53
N LEU A 49 -12.16 4.24 15.70
CA LEU A 49 -13.59 4.53 15.81
C LEU A 49 -14.35 3.54 16.71
N LEU A 50 -13.79 2.33 16.90
CA LEU A 50 -14.44 1.31 17.73
C LEU A 50 -14.50 1.74 19.22
N PRO A 51 -15.60 1.46 19.93
CA PRO A 51 -15.72 1.77 21.35
C PRO A 51 -14.65 1.04 22.16
N LYS A 52 -14.16 1.68 23.22
CA LYS A 52 -13.18 1.08 24.14
C LYS A 52 -13.82 -0.10 24.86
N THR A 53 -13.40 -1.30 24.50
CA THR A 53 -13.87 -2.59 25.03
C THR A 53 -12.70 -3.56 25.06
N SER A 54 -12.75 -4.58 25.92
CA SER A 54 -11.68 -5.59 25.97
C SER A 54 -11.48 -6.32 24.64
N PHE A 55 -12.54 -6.47 23.83
CA PHE A 55 -12.45 -7.04 22.49
C PHE A 55 -11.68 -6.14 21.52
N ARG A 56 -11.90 -4.83 21.57
CA ARG A 56 -11.11 -3.86 20.80
C ARG A 56 -9.64 -3.93 21.21
N ASP A 57 -9.36 -3.94 22.51
CA ASP A 57 -8.00 -3.96 23.01
C ASP A 57 -7.27 -5.24 22.59
N ALA A 58 -7.92 -6.39 22.68
CA ALA A 58 -7.40 -7.67 22.18
C ALA A 58 -7.11 -7.62 20.67
N ALA A 59 -8.01 -7.05 19.87
CA ALA A 59 -7.81 -6.91 18.43
C ALA A 59 -6.64 -5.98 18.08
N VAL A 60 -6.46 -4.88 18.82
CA VAL A 60 -5.31 -3.97 18.66
C VAL A 60 -4.01 -4.68 19.02
N ILE A 61 -3.97 -5.45 20.12
CA ILE A 61 -2.79 -6.23 20.50
C ILE A 61 -2.44 -7.25 19.40
N LEU A 62 -3.43 -7.98 18.89
CA LEU A 62 -3.22 -8.95 17.81
C LEU A 62 -2.70 -8.28 16.53
N MET A 63 -3.22 -7.10 16.20
CA MET A 63 -2.76 -6.30 15.06
C MET A 63 -1.31 -5.82 15.25
N LEU A 64 -0.91 -5.41 16.46
CA LEU A 64 0.47 -5.02 16.76
C LEU A 64 1.44 -6.21 16.63
N ILE A 65 1.05 -7.39 17.13
CA ILE A 65 1.83 -8.63 16.97
C ILE A 65 1.98 -8.96 15.48
N HIS A 66 0.88 -8.91 14.73
CA HIS A 66 0.89 -9.11 13.28
C HIS A 66 1.86 -8.15 12.59
N GLN A 67 1.77 -6.85 12.88
CA GLN A 67 2.60 -5.83 12.25
C GLN A 67 4.10 -6.01 12.56
N PHE A 68 4.44 -6.43 13.78
CA PHE A 68 5.81 -6.74 14.17
C PHE A 68 6.40 -7.90 13.38
N ILE A 69 5.64 -9.00 13.24
CA ILE A 69 6.05 -10.17 12.46
C ILE A 69 6.18 -9.81 10.98
N THR A 70 5.18 -9.12 10.42
CA THR A 70 5.16 -8.68 9.02
C THR A 70 6.34 -7.76 8.70
N PHE A 71 6.70 -6.84 9.59
CA PHE A 71 7.89 -6.00 9.44
C PHE A 71 9.18 -6.85 9.33
N GLY A 72 9.33 -7.85 10.21
CA GLY A 72 10.47 -8.77 10.15
C GLY A 72 10.58 -9.50 8.82
N PHE A 73 9.47 -10.03 8.31
CA PHE A 73 9.44 -10.72 7.01
C PHE A 73 9.69 -9.76 5.83
N ALA A 74 9.12 -8.56 5.86
CA ALA A 74 9.28 -7.57 4.79
C ALA A 74 10.72 -7.00 4.70
N CYS A 75 11.38 -6.80 5.85
CA CYS A 75 12.76 -6.31 5.89
C CYS A 75 13.80 -7.39 5.54
N THR A 76 13.46 -8.68 5.69
CA THR A 76 14.36 -9.80 5.38
C THR A 76 14.94 -9.77 3.95
N PRO A 77 14.15 -9.64 2.86
CA PRO A 77 14.70 -9.53 1.52
C PRO A 77 15.55 -8.26 1.34
N LEU A 78 15.20 -7.15 1.98
CA LEU A 78 16.01 -5.93 1.95
C LEU A 78 17.38 -6.14 2.59
N TYR A 79 17.44 -6.84 3.72
CA TYR A 79 18.70 -7.21 4.35
C TYR A 79 19.54 -8.10 3.44
N PHE A 80 18.95 -9.08 2.76
CA PHE A 80 19.71 -9.94 1.86
C PHE A 80 20.28 -9.17 0.66
N VAL A 81 19.50 -8.26 0.07
CA VAL A 81 19.97 -7.40 -1.04
C VAL A 81 21.09 -6.48 -0.55
N TRP A 82 20.94 -5.88 0.63
CA TRP A 82 21.93 -4.99 1.22
C TRP A 82 23.22 -5.71 1.66
N GLU A 83 23.11 -6.86 2.32
CA GLU A 83 24.23 -7.73 2.68
C GLU A 83 25.01 -8.18 1.44
N LYS A 84 24.30 -8.43 0.32
CA LYS A 84 24.92 -8.74 -0.97
C LYS A 84 25.59 -7.51 -1.59
N ALA A 85 24.98 -6.33 -1.51
CA ALA A 85 25.54 -5.08 -2.03
C ALA A 85 26.85 -4.69 -1.31
N ILE A 86 26.96 -4.94 -0.01
CA ILE A 86 28.18 -4.69 0.78
C ILE A 86 29.18 -5.88 0.69
N GLY A 87 28.77 -7.00 0.09
CA GLY A 87 29.62 -8.19 -0.03
C GLY A 87 29.76 -9.03 1.26
N MET A 88 29.10 -8.64 2.35
CA MET A 88 29.20 -9.31 3.67
C MET A 88 28.29 -10.54 3.83
N HIS A 89 27.65 -10.97 2.74
CA HIS A 89 26.76 -12.13 2.69
C HIS A 89 27.36 -13.48 3.14
N HIS A 90 28.69 -13.63 3.13
CA HIS A 90 29.38 -14.87 3.52
C HIS A 90 29.84 -14.89 4.98
N THR A 91 29.71 -13.80 5.73
CA THR A 91 30.24 -13.73 7.09
C THR A 91 29.37 -14.52 8.08
N LYS A 92 30.00 -15.39 8.88
CA LYS A 92 29.33 -16.22 9.91
C LYS A 92 28.99 -15.46 11.21
N SER A 93 29.58 -14.29 11.43
CA SER A 93 29.36 -13.50 12.65
C SER A 93 27.98 -12.83 12.64
N ILE A 94 27.14 -13.19 13.60
CA ILE A 94 25.78 -12.62 13.77
C ILE A 94 25.85 -11.14 14.17
N CYS A 95 26.78 -10.76 15.05
CA CYS A 95 26.94 -9.38 15.52
C CYS A 95 27.29 -8.43 14.36
N LEU A 96 28.21 -8.84 13.50
CA LEU A 96 28.62 -8.04 12.34
C LEU A 96 27.47 -7.87 11.34
N ARG A 97 26.68 -8.92 11.11
CA ARG A 97 25.47 -8.84 10.28
C ARG A 97 24.40 -7.93 10.88
N ALA A 98 24.24 -7.92 12.20
CA ALA A 98 23.30 -7.03 12.88
C ALA A 98 23.68 -5.56 12.64
N ILE A 99 24.96 -5.21 12.78
CA ILE A 99 25.47 -3.85 12.53
C ILE A 99 25.25 -3.46 11.06
N VAL A 100 25.55 -4.34 10.12
CA VAL A 100 25.37 -4.09 8.67
C VAL A 100 23.91 -3.85 8.29
N ARG A 101 22.95 -4.37 9.05
CA ARG A 101 21.51 -4.15 8.82
C ARG A 101 21.01 -2.83 9.39
N LEU A 102 21.70 -2.22 10.36
CA LEU A 102 21.27 -0.95 10.97
C LEU A 102 21.06 0.18 9.94
N PRO A 103 21.95 0.37 8.93
CA PRO A 103 21.72 1.36 7.87
C PRO A 103 20.44 1.16 7.05
N VAL A 104 19.85 -0.05 7.05
CA VAL A 104 18.56 -0.32 6.38
C VAL A 104 17.39 -0.02 7.32
N VAL A 105 17.49 -0.44 8.58
CA VAL A 105 16.40 -0.30 9.56
C VAL A 105 16.24 1.12 10.05
N VAL A 106 17.35 1.81 10.34
CA VAL A 106 17.34 3.14 10.96
C VAL A 106 16.58 4.15 10.09
N PRO A 107 16.79 4.24 8.77
CA PRO A 107 15.99 5.14 7.93
C PRO A 107 14.50 4.77 7.89
N ILE A 108 14.17 3.47 7.84
CA ILE A 108 12.77 3.02 7.83
C ILE A 108 12.08 3.40 9.15
N TRP A 109 12.74 3.15 10.28
CA TRP A 109 12.24 3.50 11.60
C TRP A 109 12.12 5.02 11.78
N PHE A 110 13.13 5.78 11.34
CA PHE A 110 13.12 7.24 11.39
C PHE A 110 11.99 7.83 10.55
N LEU A 111 11.80 7.33 9.31
CA LEU A 111 10.72 7.77 8.44
C LEU A 111 9.34 7.44 9.04
N ALA A 112 9.21 6.30 9.70
CA ALA A 112 7.97 5.92 10.39
C ALA A 112 7.62 6.84 11.57
N ILE A 113 8.62 7.41 12.25
CA ILE A 113 8.41 8.40 13.33
C ILE A 113 7.98 9.75 12.75
N ILE A 114 8.60 10.18 11.66
CA ILE A 114 8.35 11.48 11.03
C ILE A 114 6.96 11.53 10.38
N PHE A 115 6.56 10.45 9.68
CA PHE A 115 5.32 10.42 8.91
C PHE A 115 4.41 9.28 9.37
N PRO A 116 3.63 9.47 10.45
CA PRO A 116 2.69 8.45 10.90
C PRO A 116 1.42 8.35 10.02
N PHE A 117 1.42 8.87 8.79
CA PHE A 117 0.22 9.01 7.96
C PHE A 117 -0.11 7.76 7.13
N PHE A 118 -0.68 6.74 7.76
CA PHE A 118 -0.99 5.47 7.10
C PHE A 118 -1.85 5.62 5.83
N GLY A 119 -2.87 6.47 5.84
CA GLY A 119 -3.77 6.68 4.69
C GLY A 119 -3.04 7.23 3.45
N PRO A 120 -2.46 8.44 3.51
CA PRO A 120 -1.73 9.02 2.39
C PRO A 120 -0.54 8.18 1.94
N ILE A 121 0.22 7.56 2.85
CA ILE A 121 1.34 6.69 2.49
C ILE A 121 0.82 5.49 1.69
N ASN A 122 -0.20 4.80 2.17
CA ASN A 122 -0.76 3.64 1.48
C ASN A 122 -1.33 4.02 0.09
N SER A 123 -2.01 5.17 0.00
CA SER A 123 -2.55 5.68 -1.26
C SER A 123 -1.44 6.06 -2.25
N ALA A 124 -0.40 6.77 -1.79
CA ALA A 124 0.73 7.17 -2.63
C ALA A 124 1.55 5.97 -3.11
N VAL A 125 1.87 5.03 -2.22
CA VAL A 125 2.56 3.79 -2.58
C VAL A 125 1.70 2.97 -3.55
N GLY A 126 0.40 2.88 -3.33
CA GLY A 126 -0.55 2.24 -4.24
C GLY A 126 -0.52 2.86 -5.64
N ALA A 127 -0.72 4.17 -5.72
CA ALA A 127 -0.78 4.89 -6.99
C ALA A 127 0.55 4.86 -7.76
N LEU A 128 1.69 4.96 -7.06
CA LEU A 128 3.01 5.11 -7.69
C LEU A 128 3.75 3.78 -7.91
N LEU A 129 3.70 2.84 -6.96
CA LEU A 129 4.48 1.59 -7.05
C LEU A 129 3.60 0.41 -7.47
N VAL A 130 2.41 0.27 -6.88
CA VAL A 130 1.53 -0.88 -7.17
C VAL A 130 0.98 -0.80 -8.59
N SER A 131 0.61 0.40 -9.06
CA SER A 131 0.21 0.63 -10.46
C SER A 131 1.22 0.07 -11.47
N PHE A 132 2.52 0.29 -11.23
CA PHE A 132 3.56 -0.21 -12.12
C PHE A 132 3.78 -1.71 -12.00
N THR A 133 3.92 -2.20 -10.77
CA THR A 133 4.33 -3.58 -10.51
C THR A 133 3.22 -4.60 -10.78
N VAL A 134 1.96 -4.24 -10.55
CA VAL A 134 0.81 -5.16 -10.71
C VAL A 134 0.15 -5.04 -12.07
N TYR A 135 0.10 -3.85 -12.67
CA TYR A 135 -0.64 -3.63 -13.91
C TYR A 135 0.27 -3.31 -15.09
N ILE A 136 1.01 -2.19 -15.04
CA ILE A 136 1.73 -1.67 -16.22
C ILE A 136 2.84 -2.62 -16.68
N ILE A 137 3.76 -2.99 -15.79
CA ILE A 137 4.92 -3.83 -16.13
C ILE A 137 4.47 -5.22 -16.60
N PRO A 138 3.59 -5.96 -15.88
CA PRO A 138 3.15 -7.27 -16.35
C PRO A 138 2.39 -7.23 -17.69
N ALA A 139 1.54 -6.22 -17.91
CA ALA A 139 0.81 -6.08 -19.17
C ALA A 139 1.73 -5.74 -20.35
N LEU A 140 2.70 -4.83 -20.14
CA LEU A 140 3.73 -4.52 -21.13
C LEU A 140 4.60 -5.74 -21.42
N ALA A 141 5.06 -6.45 -20.38
CA ALA A 141 5.85 -7.67 -20.53
C ALA A 141 5.09 -8.71 -21.36
N HIS A 142 3.81 -8.95 -21.06
CA HIS A 142 2.98 -9.86 -21.86
C HIS A 142 2.89 -9.44 -23.33
N MET A 143 2.68 -8.16 -23.61
CA MET A 143 2.62 -7.64 -24.98
C MET A 143 3.95 -7.77 -25.73
N LEU A 144 5.07 -7.55 -25.04
CA LEU A 144 6.41 -7.68 -25.61
C LEU A 144 6.77 -9.16 -25.86
N THR A 145 6.48 -10.05 -24.91
CA THR A 145 6.76 -11.50 -25.03
C THR A 145 5.97 -12.13 -26.18
N TYR A 146 4.71 -11.77 -26.38
CA TYR A 146 3.85 -12.33 -27.43
C TYR A 146 3.74 -11.43 -28.67
N ARG A 147 4.74 -10.59 -28.94
CA ARG A 147 4.74 -9.71 -30.12
C ARG A 147 4.85 -10.49 -31.43
N THR A 148 5.65 -11.55 -31.47
CA THR A 148 5.91 -12.34 -32.68
C THR A 148 4.92 -13.50 -32.86
N ALA A 149 4.65 -13.86 -34.11
CA ALA A 149 3.76 -14.96 -34.45
C ALA A 149 4.29 -16.32 -33.93
N SER A 150 5.62 -16.51 -33.90
CA SER A 150 6.25 -17.71 -33.34
C SER A 150 6.01 -17.83 -31.83
N ALA A 151 6.14 -16.73 -31.08
CA ALA A 151 5.87 -16.72 -29.64
C ALA A 151 4.40 -17.00 -29.31
N ARG A 152 3.45 -16.50 -30.12
CA ARG A 152 2.01 -16.78 -29.96
C ARG A 152 1.66 -18.24 -30.23
N ARG A 153 2.31 -18.87 -31.22
CA ARG A 153 2.10 -20.29 -31.53
C ARG A 153 2.68 -21.21 -30.46
N ASN A 154 3.81 -20.84 -29.88
CA ASN A 154 4.51 -21.59 -28.83
C ASN A 154 4.07 -21.19 -27.41
N ALA A 155 3.03 -20.37 -27.28
CA ALA A 155 2.54 -19.95 -25.98
C ALA A 155 2.03 -21.16 -25.19
N ALA A 156 2.58 -21.35 -23.98
CA ALA A 156 2.14 -22.41 -23.07
C ALA A 156 0.65 -22.27 -22.71
N GLU A 157 0.12 -21.05 -22.79
CA GLU A 157 -1.27 -20.75 -22.53
C GLU A 157 -1.86 -19.94 -23.69
N LYS A 158 -2.91 -20.50 -24.29
CA LYS A 158 -3.68 -19.84 -25.33
C LYS A 158 -4.64 -18.82 -24.71
N PRO A 159 -5.07 -17.81 -25.48
CA PRO A 159 -6.07 -16.85 -25.05
C PRO A 159 -7.32 -17.55 -24.50
N PRO A 160 -7.99 -16.95 -23.51
CA PRO A 160 -9.11 -17.59 -22.82
C PRO A 160 -10.28 -17.81 -23.79
N PHE A 161 -11.13 -18.79 -23.47
CA PHE A 161 -12.26 -19.19 -24.32
C PHE A 161 -13.20 -18.02 -24.67
N PHE A 162 -13.38 -17.07 -23.75
CA PHE A 162 -14.24 -15.90 -23.96
C PHE A 162 -13.61 -14.81 -24.85
N LEU A 163 -12.30 -14.83 -25.07
CA LEU A 163 -11.57 -13.89 -25.93
C LEU A 163 -10.48 -14.64 -26.72
N PRO A 164 -10.84 -15.46 -27.71
CA PRO A 164 -9.89 -16.32 -28.43
C PRO A 164 -8.91 -15.56 -29.34
N SER A 165 -9.02 -14.23 -29.43
CA SER A 165 -8.19 -13.38 -30.29
C SER A 165 -6.99 -12.81 -29.55
N TRP A 166 -5.78 -13.09 -30.06
CA TRP A 166 -4.53 -12.46 -29.59
C TRP A 166 -4.52 -10.94 -29.77
N SER A 167 -5.14 -10.44 -30.84
CA SER A 167 -5.29 -8.99 -31.04
C SER A 167 -6.21 -8.38 -29.99
N GLY A 168 -7.27 -9.09 -29.59
CA GLY A 168 -8.16 -8.67 -28.49
C GLY A 168 -7.43 -8.59 -27.15
N VAL A 169 -6.65 -9.62 -26.81
CA VAL A 169 -5.81 -9.61 -25.59
C VAL A 169 -4.79 -8.47 -25.62
N TYR A 170 -4.19 -8.19 -26.78
CA TYR A 170 -3.26 -7.07 -26.94
C TYR A 170 -3.94 -5.71 -26.70
N VAL A 171 -5.12 -5.49 -27.30
CA VAL A 171 -5.90 -4.26 -27.10
C VAL A 171 -6.30 -4.08 -25.64
N ILE A 172 -6.72 -5.15 -24.96
CA ILE A 172 -7.07 -5.08 -23.53
C ILE A 172 -5.86 -4.73 -22.69
N ASN A 173 -4.72 -5.37 -22.92
CA ASN A 173 -3.49 -5.04 -22.18
C ASN A 173 -3.06 -3.60 -22.43
N ALA A 174 -3.12 -3.12 -23.68
CA ALA A 174 -2.83 -1.73 -24.02
C ALA A 174 -3.79 -0.77 -23.33
N PHE A 175 -5.09 -1.09 -23.32
CA PHE A 175 -6.11 -0.32 -22.62
C PHE A 175 -5.82 -0.26 -21.11
N VAL A 176 -5.53 -1.40 -20.46
CA VAL A 176 -5.19 -1.45 -19.03
C VAL A 176 -3.97 -0.60 -18.72
N VAL A 177 -2.91 -0.67 -19.53
CA VAL A 177 -1.71 0.14 -19.37
C VAL A 177 -2.04 1.63 -19.42
N VAL A 178 -2.73 2.08 -20.47
CA VAL A 178 -3.08 3.49 -20.65
C VAL A 178 -4.02 3.97 -19.54
N TRP A 179 -5.05 3.18 -19.24
CA TRP A 179 -6.04 3.49 -18.20
C TRP A 179 -5.41 3.63 -16.82
N VAL A 180 -4.58 2.66 -16.40
CA VAL A 180 -3.92 2.69 -15.10
C VAL A 180 -2.85 3.79 -15.04
N LEU A 181 -2.17 4.08 -16.16
CA LEU A 181 -1.21 5.19 -16.23
C LEU A 181 -1.93 6.54 -16.06
N VAL A 182 -3.06 6.75 -16.73
CA VAL A 182 -3.79 8.02 -16.65
C VAL A 182 -4.55 8.17 -15.34
N LEU A 183 -5.38 7.19 -14.96
CA LEU A 183 -6.22 7.29 -13.77
C LEU A 183 -5.48 6.92 -12.48
N GLY A 184 -4.71 5.83 -12.50
CA GLY A 184 -4.00 5.35 -11.32
C GLY A 184 -2.78 6.22 -11.00
N PHE A 185 -1.81 6.24 -11.92
CA PHE A 185 -0.57 6.99 -11.71
C PHE A 185 -0.76 8.50 -11.88
N GLY A 186 -1.47 8.93 -12.92
CA GLY A 186 -1.71 10.35 -13.21
C GLY A 186 -2.61 11.01 -12.15
N PHE A 187 -3.92 10.85 -12.27
CA PHE A 187 -4.86 11.51 -11.36
C PHE A 187 -4.76 10.99 -9.92
N GLY A 188 -4.68 9.67 -9.73
CA GLY A 188 -4.55 9.06 -8.40
C GLY A 188 -3.24 9.41 -7.71
N GLY A 189 -2.12 9.43 -8.46
CA GLY A 189 -0.82 9.86 -7.95
C GLY A 189 -0.81 11.35 -7.60
N TRP A 190 -1.39 12.21 -8.45
CA TRP A 190 -1.56 13.63 -8.16
C TRP A 190 -2.38 13.88 -6.90
N ALA A 191 -3.55 13.27 -6.78
CA ALA A 191 -4.42 13.42 -5.62
C ALA A 191 -3.75 12.90 -4.33
N SER A 192 -3.06 11.76 -4.40
CA SER A 192 -2.35 11.17 -3.26
C SER A 192 -1.17 12.04 -2.83
N MET A 193 -0.38 12.54 -3.78
CA MET A 193 0.79 13.38 -3.51
C MET A 193 0.38 14.75 -2.97
N THR A 194 -0.65 15.38 -3.53
CA THR A 194 -1.16 16.66 -3.02
C THR A 194 -1.74 16.52 -1.62
N ASN A 195 -2.45 15.42 -1.32
CA ASN A 195 -2.92 15.15 0.03
C ASN A 195 -1.76 14.89 1.01
N PHE A 196 -0.72 14.16 0.56
CA PHE A 196 0.48 13.92 1.35
C PHE A 196 1.20 15.24 1.69
N ILE A 197 1.47 16.09 0.70
CA ILE A 197 2.12 17.40 0.90
C ILE A 197 1.30 18.28 1.85
N ARG A 198 -0.03 18.37 1.65
CA ARG A 198 -0.91 19.15 2.54
C ARG A 198 -0.83 18.67 3.99
N GLN A 199 -0.72 17.36 4.23
CA GLN A 199 -0.58 16.84 5.59
C GLN A 199 0.77 17.18 6.22
N ILE A 200 1.85 17.20 5.43
CA ILE A 200 3.16 17.68 5.89
C ILE A 200 3.09 19.16 6.26
N ASP A 201 2.50 19.99 5.41
CA ASP A 201 2.36 21.43 5.64
C ASP A 201 1.49 21.75 6.87
N THR A 202 0.47 20.92 7.14
CA THR A 202 -0.48 21.12 8.24
C THR A 202 0.07 20.67 9.59
N PHE A 203 0.77 19.54 9.64
CA PHE A 203 1.21 18.91 10.91
C PHE A 203 2.72 19.05 11.19
N GLY A 204 3.50 19.52 10.21
CA GLY A 204 4.96 19.60 10.27
C GLY A 204 5.64 18.23 10.13
N LEU A 205 6.98 18.22 10.10
CA LEU A 205 7.80 16.99 10.03
C LEU A 205 7.76 16.15 11.32
N PHE A 206 7.27 16.72 12.43
CA PHE A 206 7.01 16.00 13.67
C PHE A 206 5.59 16.32 14.12
N ALA A 207 4.64 15.52 13.67
CA ALA A 207 3.26 15.66 14.12
C ALA A 207 3.20 15.50 15.64
N LYS A 208 2.78 16.54 16.37
CA LYS A 208 2.61 16.49 17.83
C LYS A 208 1.53 15.48 18.28
N CYS A 209 0.66 15.05 17.38
CA CYS A 209 -0.38 14.07 17.64
C CYS A 209 -0.83 13.34 16.35
N TYR A 210 -0.99 12.01 16.43
CA TYR A 210 -1.55 11.17 15.38
C TYR A 210 -3.09 11.13 15.48
N GLN A 211 -3.80 11.43 14.39
CA GLN A 211 -5.28 11.54 14.30
C GLN A 211 -5.95 12.62 15.17
N CYS A 212 -5.24 13.67 15.59
CA CYS A 212 -5.89 14.83 16.23
C CYS A 212 -6.65 15.70 15.22
N LYS A 213 -7.76 16.31 15.64
CA LYS A 213 -8.43 17.39 14.89
C LYS A 213 -7.44 18.54 14.66
N SER A 214 -7.47 19.13 13.45
CA SER A 214 -6.71 20.36 13.17
C SER A 214 -6.98 21.42 14.24
N PRO A 215 -5.97 22.23 14.61
CA PRO A 215 -6.18 23.35 15.53
C PRO A 215 -7.32 24.22 14.99
N ILE A 216 -8.37 24.39 15.81
CA ILE A 216 -9.44 25.35 15.52
C ILE A 216 -8.76 26.73 15.45
N PRO A 217 -8.91 27.50 14.36
CA PRO A 217 -8.40 28.87 14.33
C PRO A 217 -8.98 29.62 15.54
N PRO A 218 -8.18 30.44 16.24
CA PRO A 218 -8.64 31.11 17.45
C PRO A 218 -9.94 31.86 17.15
N PRO A 219 -10.94 31.79 18.05
CA PRO A 219 -12.18 32.53 17.86
C PRO A 219 -11.85 34.01 17.63
N PRO A 220 -12.56 34.70 16.72
CA PRO A 220 -12.34 36.13 16.51
C PRO A 220 -12.46 36.83 17.86
N THR A 221 -11.41 37.55 18.23
CA THR A 221 -11.36 38.37 19.44
C THR A 221 -12.60 39.25 19.47
N PRO A 222 -13.39 39.25 20.56
CA PRO A 222 -14.48 40.20 20.68
C PRO A 222 -13.87 41.60 20.58
N ALA A 223 -14.27 42.35 19.55
CA ALA A 223 -13.96 43.76 19.47
C ALA A 223 -14.51 44.39 20.74
N THR A 224 -13.61 44.87 21.61
CA THR A 224 -13.95 45.71 22.74
C THR A 224 -14.59 46.98 22.20
N GLY A 225 -15.92 46.95 22.09
CA GLY A 225 -16.72 48.13 21.83
C GLY A 225 -16.48 49.13 22.97
N ASN A 226 -15.79 50.21 22.65
CA ASN A 226 -15.70 51.40 23.48
C ASN A 226 -17.11 51.90 23.81
N HIS A 227 -17.64 51.56 24.98
CA HIS A 227 -18.74 52.29 25.59
C HIS A 227 -18.20 53.61 26.14
N HIS A 228 -18.15 54.62 25.28
CA HIS A 228 -18.00 56.02 25.67
C HIS A 228 -19.39 56.69 25.67
N ARG A 229 -19.69 57.36 26.80
CA ARG A 229 -20.76 58.37 27.03
C ARG A 229 -22.19 57.79 27.09
N ARG A 230 -23.07 58.20 27.99
CA ARG A 230 -23.12 59.35 28.90
C ARG A 230 -24.12 59.05 30.01
#